data_AF-A0A084QZS5-F1
#
_entry.id   AF-A0A084QZS5-F1
#
_cell.length_a   1.000
_cell.length_b   1.000
_cell.length_c   1.000
_cell.angle_alpha   90.00
_cell.angle_beta   90.00
_cell.angle_gamma   90.00
#
_symmetry.space_group_name_H-M   'P 1'
#
loop_
_entity.id
_entity.type
_entity.pdbx_description
1 polymer ?
#
loop_
_entity_poly.entity_id
_entity_poly.type
_entity_poly.pdbx_seq_one_letter_code
_entity_poly.pdbx_strand_id
1 'polypeptide(L)'
;MIWNRMGIGHPGPSLVLTLRTFPGLRDDLRENPLWERLNGYLQDIRREWTKVLDFLEQQTRVNSTVLFDEDARQNMLFDDGEFSNAKRYFWTIQSLRIFWDHINATLDILPGIFQAMHQFHGWRGELDWSNDPGPASTLLKEQIKEFEALKTRIQRTRQEIDSLNSGLFSASSVSEARFSFEQNSNVRLLTLVTIVYLPISLAATIYGMEVLPDTASLASFFVVTAVLCAVTFGVTFNLQLIIDFVRRRVFAKLQKSMAEDPSPQWQGRAAALRQKGLRKSMTPHASRWSYWGYVFDILSRMLPRFKPSKRSEATPEGEASNDRV
;
A
#
# COMPACT_ATOMS: atom_id res chain seq x y z
N MET A 1 -6.57 13.69 22.64
CA MET A 1 -5.94 12.90 23.72
C MET A 1 -4.62 13.49 24.23
N ILE A 2 -3.75 14.07 23.38
CA ILE A 2 -2.51 14.77 23.84
C ILE A 2 -2.79 16.18 24.38
N TRP A 3 -3.74 16.92 23.80
CA TRP A 3 -4.19 18.23 24.32
C TRP A 3 -4.57 18.20 25.81
N ASN A 4 -5.25 17.13 26.24
CA ASN A 4 -5.62 16.92 27.64
C ASN A 4 -4.43 16.48 28.53
N ARG A 5 -3.33 15.97 27.95
CA ARG A 5 -2.09 15.63 28.67
C ARG A 5 -1.12 16.82 28.79
N MET A 6 -1.26 17.85 27.95
CA MET A 6 -0.48 19.09 28.03
C MET A 6 -1.16 20.20 28.83
N GLY A 7 -2.40 20.01 29.28
CA GLY A 7 -3.18 21.06 29.95
C GLY A 7 -3.55 22.23 29.04
N ILE A 8 -3.39 22.09 27.72
CA ILE A 8 -3.75 23.12 26.75
C ILE A 8 -5.15 22.79 26.24
N GLY A 9 -6.13 23.57 26.70
CA GLY A 9 -7.53 23.46 26.28
C GLY A 9 -7.68 23.49 24.75
N HIS A 10 -8.77 22.87 24.28
CA HIS A 10 -9.14 22.80 22.85
C HIS A 10 -8.81 24.10 22.11
N PRO A 11 -8.07 24.06 20.97
CA PRO A 11 -7.90 25.24 20.15
C PRO A 11 -9.23 25.52 19.45
N GLY A 12 -10.09 26.28 20.12
CA GLY A 12 -11.23 26.94 19.48
C GLY A 12 -10.72 28.01 18.51
N PRO A 13 -11.62 28.55 17.65
CA PRO A 13 -11.29 29.48 16.57
C PRO A 13 -10.79 30.89 17.02
N SER A 14 -10.25 31.01 18.23
CA SER A 14 -9.89 32.27 18.88
C SER A 14 -8.41 32.67 18.77
N LEU A 15 -7.59 31.96 17.98
CA LEU A 15 -6.17 32.29 17.74
C LEU A 15 -5.91 33.03 16.43
N VAL A 16 -6.97 33.42 15.71
CA VAL A 16 -6.86 34.44 14.67
C VAL A 16 -6.75 35.78 15.39
N LEU A 17 -5.68 36.53 15.11
CA LEU A 17 -5.53 37.95 15.44
C LEU A 17 -6.63 38.76 14.73
N THR A 18 -7.85 38.58 15.19
CA THR A 18 -8.99 39.39 14.80
C THR A 18 -8.90 40.61 15.69
N LEU A 19 -8.87 41.82 15.12
CA LEU A 19 -8.96 43.09 15.86
C LEU A 19 -10.16 43.20 16.83
N ARG A 20 -11.05 42.20 16.86
CA ARG A 20 -12.19 42.04 17.79
C ARG A 20 -11.89 41.29 19.10
N THR A 21 -10.79 40.54 19.22
CA THR A 21 -10.48 39.75 20.43
C THR A 21 -9.71 40.51 21.52
N PHE A 22 -9.67 41.85 21.47
CA PHE A 22 -8.87 42.67 22.40
C PHE A 22 -9.72 43.43 23.44
N PRO A 23 -10.29 42.76 24.47
CA PRO A 23 -10.90 43.45 25.61
C PRO A 23 -9.85 44.14 26.50
N GLY A 24 -8.59 43.65 26.53
CA GLY A 24 -7.51 44.22 27.35
C GLY A 24 -6.81 45.46 26.77
N LEU A 25 -7.12 45.88 25.53
CA LEU A 25 -6.56 47.13 24.98
C LEU A 25 -7.35 48.37 25.44
N ARG A 26 -8.51 48.18 26.09
CA ARG A 26 -9.42 49.27 26.43
C ARG A 26 -9.27 49.77 27.86
N ASP A 27 -8.86 48.92 28.79
CA ASP A 27 -9.00 49.23 30.22
C ASP A 27 -7.73 49.79 30.88
N ASP A 28 -6.56 49.74 30.23
CA ASP A 28 -5.28 50.00 30.91
C ASP A 28 -4.28 50.84 30.08
N LEU A 29 -4.77 51.98 29.58
CA LEU A 29 -4.06 52.94 28.70
C LEU A 29 -3.02 53.83 29.41
N ARG A 30 -2.56 53.52 30.63
CA ARG A 30 -1.82 54.49 31.46
C ARG A 30 -0.34 54.27 31.72
N GLU A 31 0.24 53.08 31.52
CA GLU A 31 1.58 52.81 32.08
C GLU A 31 2.71 52.42 31.11
N ASN A 32 2.44 51.82 29.95
CA ASN A 32 3.49 51.45 28.97
C ASN A 32 3.06 51.74 27.53
N PRO A 33 4.02 52.04 26.63
CA PRO A 33 3.72 52.27 25.22
C PRO A 33 2.97 51.12 24.55
N LEU A 34 1.95 51.43 23.74
CA LEU A 34 1.14 50.40 23.07
C LEU A 34 1.95 49.52 22.11
N TRP A 35 3.00 50.07 21.51
CA TRP A 35 3.91 49.34 20.63
C TRP A 35 4.80 48.34 21.39
N GLU A 36 5.24 48.65 22.62
CA GLU A 36 6.00 47.71 23.46
C GLU A 36 5.15 46.51 23.81
N ARG A 37 3.86 46.74 24.10
CA ARG A 37 2.90 45.67 24.35
C ARG A 37 2.70 44.81 23.11
N LEU A 38 2.49 45.40 21.92
CA LEU A 38 2.36 44.65 20.67
C LEU A 38 3.61 43.81 20.38
N ASN A 39 4.80 44.39 20.56
CA ASN A 39 6.06 43.67 20.42
C ASN A 39 6.17 42.50 21.41
N GLY A 40 5.81 42.72 22.68
CA GLY A 40 5.74 41.67 23.70
C GLY A 40 4.79 40.53 23.32
N TYR A 41 3.59 40.86 22.82
CA TYR A 41 2.64 39.85 22.34
C TYR A 41 3.17 39.05 21.15
N LEU A 42 3.82 39.69 20.17
CA LEU A 42 4.40 39.01 19.02
C LEU A 42 5.55 38.09 19.43
N GLN A 43 6.38 38.52 20.39
CA GLN A 43 7.45 37.71 20.96
C GLN A 43 6.89 36.52 21.76
N ASP A 44 5.84 36.73 22.54
CA ASP A 44 5.17 35.67 23.29
C ASP A 44 4.57 34.62 22.35
N ILE A 45 3.83 35.07 21.33
CA ILE A 45 3.28 34.23 20.27
C ILE A 45 4.41 33.42 19.64
N ARG A 46 5.49 34.06 19.18
CA ARG A 46 6.64 33.37 18.60
C ARG A 46 7.27 32.36 19.54
N ARG A 47 7.42 32.69 20.82
CA ARG A 47 8.01 31.80 21.83
C ARG A 47 7.17 30.56 22.05
N GLU A 48 5.86 30.70 22.24
CA GLU A 48 4.96 29.54 22.40
C GLU A 48 4.97 28.66 21.16
N TRP A 49 4.93 29.28 19.99
CA TRP A 49 5.03 28.62 18.70
C TRP A 49 6.35 27.88 18.51
N THR A 50 7.46 28.46 18.96
CA THR A 50 8.77 27.81 18.94
C THR A 50 8.79 26.58 19.85
N LYS A 51 8.23 26.66 21.07
CA LYS A 51 8.11 25.52 21.98
C LYS A 51 7.30 24.37 21.38
N VAL A 52 6.18 24.68 20.73
CA VAL A 52 5.34 23.67 20.06
C VAL A 52 6.12 22.99 18.95
N LEU A 53 6.85 23.78 18.14
CA LEU A 53 7.69 23.23 17.08
C LEU A 53 8.80 22.34 17.62
N ASP A 54 9.52 22.78 18.66
CA ASP A 54 10.57 22.01 19.32
C ASP A 54 10.02 20.69 19.87
N PHE A 55 8.81 20.71 20.46
CA PHE A 55 8.15 19.50 20.94
C PHE A 55 7.83 18.54 19.79
N LEU A 56 7.24 19.04 18.70
CA LEU A 56 6.91 18.20 17.53
C LEU A 56 8.17 17.62 16.90
N GLU A 57 9.20 18.44 16.71
CA GLU A 57 10.51 18.00 16.20
C GLU A 57 11.13 16.93 17.12
N GLN A 58 11.02 17.06 18.44
CA GLN A 58 11.54 16.07 19.39
C GLN A 58 10.79 14.74 19.30
N GLN A 59 9.46 14.76 19.12
CA GLN A 59 8.65 13.54 19.00
C GLN A 59 8.91 12.80 17.68
N THR A 60 9.25 13.53 16.61
CA THR A 60 9.56 12.94 15.29
C THR A 60 11.04 12.72 15.07
N ARG A 61 11.90 13.10 16.01
CA ARG A 61 13.35 12.99 15.85
C ARG A 61 13.75 11.53 15.78
N VAL A 62 14.52 11.19 14.75
CA VAL A 62 15.18 9.90 14.65
C VAL A 62 16.21 9.83 15.77
N ASN A 63 15.97 8.96 16.76
CA ASN A 63 16.92 8.78 17.84
C ASN A 63 18.20 8.15 17.27
N SER A 64 19.37 8.62 17.72
CA SER A 64 20.68 8.08 17.32
C SER A 64 20.81 6.57 17.55
N THR A 65 19.98 6.00 18.42
CA THR A 65 19.85 4.56 18.64
C THR A 65 19.50 3.79 17.37
N VAL A 66 18.81 4.39 16.40
CA VAL A 66 18.48 3.79 15.10
C VAL A 66 19.73 3.40 14.30
N LEU A 67 20.88 4.06 14.52
CA LEU A 67 22.12 3.68 13.84
C LEU A 67 22.67 2.34 14.35
N PHE A 68 22.37 1.96 15.60
CA PHE A 68 23.02 0.84 16.28
C PHE A 68 22.06 -0.29 16.66
N ASP A 69 20.74 -0.04 16.61
CA ASP A 69 19.70 -1.00 16.98
C ASP A 69 18.85 -1.38 15.76
N GLU A 70 18.78 -2.67 15.45
CA GLU A 70 18.00 -3.23 14.35
C GLU A 70 16.50 -3.12 14.62
N ASP A 71 16.06 -3.34 15.86
CA ASP A 71 14.65 -3.26 16.22
C ASP A 71 14.15 -1.81 16.13
N ALA A 72 15.01 -0.85 16.51
CA ALA A 72 14.72 0.57 16.33
C ALA A 72 14.64 0.97 14.85
N ARG A 73 15.48 0.41 13.98
CA ARG A 73 15.37 0.62 12.52
C ARG A 73 14.09 0.02 11.97
N GLN A 74 13.76 -1.20 12.37
CA GLN A 74 12.62 -1.92 11.83
C GLN A 74 11.31 -1.26 12.25
N ASN A 75 11.20 -0.82 13.52
CA ASN A 75 10.05 -0.05 14.01
C ASN A 75 9.93 1.33 13.35
N MET A 76 11.02 1.92 12.86
CA MET A 76 10.96 3.17 12.10
C MET A 76 10.54 2.94 10.64
N LEU A 77 10.98 1.84 10.03
CA LEU A 77 10.74 1.52 8.62
C LEU A 77 9.37 0.87 8.38
N PHE A 78 8.86 0.12 9.35
CA PHE A 78 7.58 -0.56 9.32
C PHE A 78 6.76 -0.15 10.52
N ASP A 79 5.47 0.03 10.30
CA ASP A 79 4.57 0.39 11.38
C ASP A 79 4.15 -0.83 12.20
N ASP A 80 3.71 -0.59 13.43
CA ASP A 80 3.07 -1.62 14.23
C ASP A 80 1.65 -1.92 13.68
N GLY A 81 1.02 -2.99 14.19
CA GLY A 81 -0.33 -3.36 13.77
C GLY A 81 -1.41 -2.30 14.06
N GLU A 82 -1.12 -1.32 14.92
CA GLU A 82 -2.04 -0.22 15.25
C GLU A 82 -1.77 1.06 14.44
N PHE A 83 -0.78 1.04 13.55
CA PHE A 83 -0.34 2.17 12.74
C PHE A 83 0.12 3.38 13.57
N SER A 84 0.83 3.14 14.68
CA SER A 84 1.26 4.17 15.62
C SER A 84 2.13 5.24 14.96
N ASN A 85 3.11 4.86 14.15
CA ASN A 85 4.05 5.79 13.53
C ASN A 85 3.41 6.55 12.37
N ALA A 86 2.62 5.90 11.52
CA ALA A 86 1.85 6.57 10.47
C ALA A 86 0.88 7.60 11.07
N LYS A 87 0.18 7.26 12.16
CA LYS A 87 -0.67 8.21 12.89
C LYS A 87 0.14 9.39 13.42
N ARG A 88 1.30 9.15 14.05
CA ARG A 88 2.18 10.21 14.58
C ARG A 88 2.66 11.16 13.49
N TYR A 89 3.17 10.64 12.37
CA TYR A 89 3.61 11.46 11.24
C TYR A 89 2.46 12.23 10.62
N PHE A 90 1.32 11.57 10.38
CA PHE A 90 0.12 12.21 9.85
C PHE A 90 -0.31 13.40 10.73
N TRP A 91 -0.46 13.16 12.04
CA TRP A 91 -0.85 14.23 12.98
C TRP A 91 0.16 15.37 13.00
N THR A 92 1.46 15.07 12.99
CA THR A 92 2.50 16.10 13.00
C THR A 92 2.45 16.94 11.72
N ILE A 93 2.28 16.31 10.54
CA ILE A 93 2.13 17.01 9.26
C ILE A 93 0.88 17.92 9.28
N GLN A 94 -0.25 17.43 9.81
CA GLN A 94 -1.47 18.25 9.93
C GLN A 94 -1.28 19.43 10.88
N SER A 95 -0.62 19.22 12.04
CA SER A 95 -0.32 20.28 12.99
C SER A 95 0.60 21.34 12.38
N LEU A 96 1.67 20.94 11.69
CA LEU A 96 2.58 21.87 11.01
C LEU A 96 1.88 22.66 9.90
N ARG A 97 0.90 22.06 9.21
CA ARG A 97 0.09 22.77 8.21
C ARG A 97 -0.76 23.87 8.85
N ILE A 98 -1.52 23.54 9.89
CA ILE A 98 -2.35 24.52 10.61
C ILE A 98 -1.47 25.67 11.08
N PHE A 99 -0.32 25.34 11.65
CA PHE A 99 0.60 26.31 12.21
C PHE A 99 1.22 27.23 11.13
N TRP A 100 1.58 26.68 9.98
CA TRP A 100 1.99 27.44 8.81
C TRP A 100 0.93 28.45 8.35
N ASP A 101 -0.33 28.02 8.28
CA ASP A 101 -1.45 28.89 7.88
C ASP A 101 -1.63 30.06 8.86
N HIS A 102 -1.44 29.83 10.17
CA HIS A 102 -1.53 30.88 11.19
C HIS A 102 -0.38 31.89 11.10
N ILE A 103 0.85 31.43 10.84
CA ILE A 103 1.99 32.34 10.65
C ILE A 103 1.81 33.18 9.39
N ASN A 104 1.30 32.61 8.29
CA ASN A 104 0.99 33.39 7.09
C ASN A 104 -0.07 34.44 7.36
N ALA A 105 -1.17 34.06 8.02
CA ALA A 105 -2.20 35.02 8.40
C ALA A 105 -1.65 36.15 9.29
N THR A 106 -0.73 35.83 10.19
CA THR A 106 -0.05 36.83 11.03
C THR A 106 0.83 37.77 10.20
N LEU A 107 1.62 37.22 9.28
CA LEU A 107 2.48 37.99 8.37
C LEU A 107 1.67 38.89 7.42
N ASP A 108 0.49 38.45 6.98
CA ASP A 108 -0.38 39.24 6.09
C ASP A 108 -1.00 40.44 6.80
N ILE A 109 -1.35 40.29 8.08
CA ILE A 109 -2.00 41.34 8.88
C ILE A 109 -0.99 42.37 9.43
N LEU A 110 0.25 41.94 9.70
CA LEU A 110 1.25 42.73 10.40
C LEU A 110 1.54 44.09 9.73
N PRO A 111 1.77 44.20 8.40
CA PRO A 111 1.98 45.49 7.74
C PRO A 111 0.78 46.44 7.89
N GLY A 112 -0.44 45.90 7.84
CA GLY A 112 -1.67 46.68 7.98
C GLY A 112 -1.85 47.26 9.38
N ILE A 113 -1.50 46.48 10.43
CA ILE A 113 -1.47 46.98 11.81
C ILE A 113 -0.46 48.12 11.91
N PHE A 114 0.78 47.94 11.43
CA PHE A 114 1.81 48.98 11.51
C PHE A 114 1.49 50.25 10.71
N GLN A 115 0.86 50.11 9.56
CA GLN A 115 0.38 51.26 8.78
C GLN A 115 -0.75 52.01 9.50
N ALA A 116 -1.70 51.28 10.11
CA ALA A 116 -2.77 51.88 10.90
C ALA A 116 -2.23 52.61 12.14
N MET A 117 -1.21 52.05 12.80
CA MET A 117 -0.51 52.72 13.89
C MET A 117 0.08 54.06 13.41
N HIS A 118 0.80 54.08 12.28
CA HIS A 118 1.41 55.28 11.69
C HIS A 118 0.44 56.43 11.40
N GLN A 119 -0.82 56.11 11.09
CA GLN A 119 -1.85 57.09 10.75
C GLN A 119 -2.57 57.65 11.98
N PHE A 120 -2.52 56.99 13.14
CA PHE A 120 -3.27 57.39 14.32
C PHE A 120 -2.45 58.36 15.20
N HIS A 121 -2.95 59.60 15.36
CA HIS A 121 -2.24 60.67 16.09
C HIS A 121 -1.88 60.32 17.55
N GLY A 122 -2.68 59.50 18.23
CA GLY A 122 -2.39 59.05 19.59
C GLY A 122 -1.17 58.11 19.69
N TRP A 123 -0.79 57.44 18.61
CA TRP A 123 0.35 56.51 18.56
C TRP A 123 1.65 57.18 18.10
N ARG A 124 1.55 58.31 17.37
CA ARG A 124 2.71 59.07 16.87
C ARG A 124 3.55 59.71 17.99
N GLY A 125 2.89 60.12 19.09
CA GLY A 125 3.57 60.79 20.20
C GLY A 125 4.39 59.87 21.12
N GLU A 126 4.15 58.56 21.06
CA GLU A 126 4.67 57.58 22.04
C GLU A 126 6.02 56.96 21.65
N LEU A 127 6.47 57.21 20.42
CA LEU A 127 7.61 56.54 19.79
C LEU A 127 8.54 57.54 19.07
N ASP A 128 8.42 58.83 19.39
CA ASP A 128 9.04 59.96 18.69
C ASP A 128 8.99 59.80 17.15
N TRP A 129 7.80 59.48 16.63
CA TRP A 129 7.55 59.39 15.18
C TRP A 129 7.54 60.76 14.50
N SER A 130 8.22 61.73 15.08
CA SER A 130 8.09 63.13 14.69
C SER A 130 8.80 63.42 13.38
N ASN A 131 9.91 62.76 13.02
CA ASN A 131 10.64 63.09 11.77
C ASN A 131 11.46 61.98 11.08
N ASP A 132 11.61 60.76 11.64
CA ASP A 132 12.42 59.70 11.01
C ASP A 132 11.71 58.32 11.03
N PRO A 133 11.49 57.65 9.88
CA PRO A 133 10.91 56.29 9.81
C PRO A 133 11.80 55.18 10.40
N GLY A 134 13.00 55.50 10.91
CA GLY A 134 14.03 54.55 11.38
C GLY A 134 13.58 53.44 12.35
N PRO A 135 13.12 53.73 13.59
CA PRO A 135 12.95 52.72 14.64
C PRO A 135 11.72 51.81 14.46
N ALA A 136 10.60 52.33 13.95
CA ALA A 136 9.40 51.51 13.75
C ALA A 136 9.49 50.61 12.50
N SER A 137 10.13 51.10 11.43
CA SER A 137 10.33 50.30 10.22
C SER A 137 11.39 49.21 10.43
N THR A 138 12.39 49.44 11.28
CA THR A 138 13.39 48.43 11.66
C THR A 138 12.77 47.34 12.53
N LEU A 139 11.96 47.71 13.53
CA LEU A 139 11.23 46.74 14.36
C LEU A 139 10.24 45.88 13.55
N LEU A 140 9.48 46.48 12.63
CA LEU A 140 8.61 45.73 11.72
C LEU A 140 9.40 44.75 10.85
N LYS A 141 10.51 45.19 10.26
CA LYS A 141 11.38 44.34 9.44
C LYS A 141 11.97 43.19 10.25
N GLU A 142 12.36 43.45 11.50
CA GLU A 142 12.86 42.42 12.40
C GLU A 142 11.77 41.38 12.74
N GLN A 143 10.57 41.83 13.12
CA GLN A 143 9.46 40.92 13.41
C GLN A 143 9.06 40.07 12.19
N ILE A 144 8.94 40.68 11.01
CA ILE A 144 8.67 39.94 9.76
C ILE A 144 9.76 38.89 9.52
N LYS A 145 11.04 39.28 9.64
CA LYS A 145 12.18 38.37 9.44
C LYS A 145 12.16 37.19 10.41
N GLU A 146 11.81 37.42 11.68
CA GLU A 146 11.71 36.35 12.69
C GLU A 146 10.55 35.39 12.40
N PHE A 147 9.38 35.90 12.00
CA PHE A 147 8.25 35.06 11.57
C PHE A 147 8.54 34.31 10.27
N GLU A 148 9.24 34.92 9.32
CA GLU A 148 9.70 34.25 8.10
C GLU A 148 10.70 33.13 8.41
N ALA A 149 11.62 33.34 9.34
CA ALA A 149 12.54 32.29 9.78
C ALA A 149 11.79 31.10 10.41
N LEU A 150 10.80 31.38 11.26
CA LEU A 150 9.95 30.36 11.87
C LEU A 150 9.13 29.61 10.81
N LYS A 151 8.56 30.35 9.85
CA LYS A 151 7.86 29.82 8.69
C LYS A 151 8.77 28.83 7.95
N THR A 152 9.94 29.26 7.49
CA THR A 152 10.91 28.39 6.79
C THR A 152 11.27 27.13 7.60
N ARG A 153 11.42 27.25 8.93
CA ARG A 153 11.68 26.10 9.82
C ARG A 153 10.54 25.08 9.81
N ILE A 154 9.28 25.54 9.86
CA ILE A 154 8.10 24.68 9.77
C ILE A 154 8.04 23.96 8.42
N GLN A 155 8.31 24.67 7.32
CA GLN A 155 8.29 24.06 5.99
C GLN A 155 9.35 22.98 5.84
N ARG A 156 10.57 23.22 6.33
CA ARG A 156 11.64 22.22 6.33
C ARG A 156 11.24 20.98 7.13
N THR A 157 10.79 21.18 8.36
CA THR A 157 10.35 20.09 9.25
C THR A 157 9.22 19.28 8.62
N ARG A 158 8.26 19.96 7.98
CA ARG A 158 7.16 19.30 7.30
C ARG A 158 7.65 18.44 6.13
N GLN A 159 8.57 18.95 5.31
CA GLN A 159 9.15 18.20 4.19
C GLN A 159 9.91 16.96 4.67
N GLU A 160 10.67 17.08 5.76
CA GLU A 160 11.38 15.96 6.38
C GLU A 160 10.40 14.87 6.84
N ILE A 161 9.36 15.24 7.61
CA ILE A 161 8.38 14.28 8.11
C ILE A 161 7.55 13.67 6.96
N ASP A 162 7.24 14.43 5.92
CA ASP A 162 6.53 13.92 4.74
C ASP A 162 7.37 12.87 3.98
N SER A 163 8.69 13.08 3.91
CA SER A 163 9.62 12.11 3.34
C SER A 163 9.69 10.82 4.16
N LEU A 164 9.72 10.92 5.49
CA LEU A 164 9.68 9.78 6.41
C LEU A 164 8.37 9.01 6.28
N ASN A 165 7.25 9.73 6.26
CA ASN A 165 5.92 9.15 6.10
C ASN A 165 5.80 8.40 4.76
N SER A 166 6.29 9.00 3.67
CA SER A 166 6.31 8.37 2.34
C SER A 166 7.21 7.14 2.30
N GLY A 167 8.37 7.19 2.97
CA GLY A 167 9.26 6.05 3.15
C GLY A 167 8.60 4.89 3.91
N LEU A 168 7.95 5.19 5.03
CA LEU A 168 7.18 4.24 5.84
C LEU A 168 6.08 3.56 5.02
N PHE A 169 5.28 4.32 4.25
CA PHE A 169 4.23 3.75 3.41
C PHE A 169 4.78 2.89 2.27
N SER A 170 5.87 3.33 1.65
CA SER A 170 6.53 2.58 0.59
C SER A 170 7.07 1.25 1.13
N ALA A 171 7.77 1.27 2.25
CA ALA A 171 8.28 0.05 2.89
C ALA A 171 7.14 -0.87 3.36
N SER A 172 6.11 -0.32 4.00
CA SER A 172 4.94 -1.08 4.44
C SER A 172 4.23 -1.76 3.27
N SER A 173 4.06 -1.06 2.14
CA SER A 173 3.44 -1.65 0.94
C SER A 173 4.26 -2.81 0.36
N VAL A 174 5.60 -2.72 0.41
CA VAL A 174 6.49 -3.80 -0.03
C VAL A 174 6.41 -4.98 0.92
N SER A 175 6.35 -4.73 2.24
CA SER A 175 6.16 -5.77 3.25
C SER A 175 4.83 -6.50 3.06
N GLU A 176 3.74 -5.75 2.89
CA GLU A 176 2.41 -6.30 2.62
C GLU A 176 2.39 -7.12 1.32
N ALA A 177 3.07 -6.66 0.28
CA ALA A 177 3.22 -7.41 -0.96
C ALA A 177 4.01 -8.72 -0.76
N ARG A 178 5.08 -8.71 0.04
CA ARG A 178 5.84 -9.93 0.39
C ARG A 178 4.99 -10.90 1.18
N PHE A 179 4.29 -10.42 2.22
CA PHE A 179 3.40 -11.25 3.02
C PHE A 179 2.28 -11.86 2.16
N SER A 180 1.70 -11.07 1.25
CA SER A 180 0.71 -11.54 0.28
C SER A 180 1.30 -12.59 -0.68
N PHE A 181 2.56 -12.44 -1.08
CA PHE A 181 3.26 -13.40 -1.92
C PHE A 181 3.48 -14.73 -1.18
N GLU A 182 3.90 -14.69 0.08
CA GLU A 182 4.06 -15.88 0.92
C GLU A 182 2.72 -16.59 1.14
N GLN A 183 1.66 -15.84 1.45
CA GLN A 183 0.31 -16.38 1.56
C GLN A 183 -0.15 -17.04 0.24
N ASN A 184 0.08 -16.38 -0.89
CA ASN A 184 -0.22 -16.92 -2.21
C ASN A 184 0.59 -18.19 -2.51
N SER A 185 1.84 -18.26 -2.05
CA SER A 185 2.67 -19.45 -2.18
C SER A 185 2.08 -20.63 -1.39
N ASN A 186 1.65 -20.39 -0.15
CA ASN A 186 1.02 -21.42 0.68
C ASN A 186 -0.28 -21.94 0.06
N VAL A 187 -1.13 -21.04 -0.45
CA VAL A 187 -2.36 -21.42 -1.18
C VAL A 187 -2.03 -22.21 -2.45
N ARG A 188 -0.99 -21.81 -3.19
CA ARG A 188 -0.54 -22.52 -4.40
C ARG A 188 -0.07 -23.94 -4.09
N LEU A 189 0.70 -24.12 -3.01
CA LEU A 189 1.17 -25.43 -2.59
C LEU A 189 0.00 -26.34 -2.22
N LEU A 190 -0.93 -25.84 -1.39
CA LEU A 190 -2.13 -26.58 -1.01
C LEU A 190 -2.98 -26.98 -2.23
N THR A 191 -3.13 -26.05 -3.18
CA THR A 191 -3.87 -26.31 -4.43
C THR A 191 -3.19 -27.39 -5.25
N LEU A 192 -1.85 -27.39 -5.36
CA LEU A 192 -1.09 -28.41 -6.08
C LEU A 192 -1.27 -29.80 -5.43
N VAL A 193 -1.22 -29.89 -4.10
CA VAL A 193 -1.50 -31.13 -3.37
C VAL A 193 -2.92 -31.61 -3.65
N THR A 194 -3.89 -30.70 -3.66
CA THR A 194 -5.30 -31.02 -3.94
C THR A 194 -5.50 -31.52 -5.38
N ILE A 195 -4.86 -30.88 -6.37
CA ILE A 195 -4.92 -31.27 -7.79
C ILE A 195 -4.39 -32.70 -8.00
N VAL A 196 -3.34 -33.08 -7.26
CA VAL A 196 -2.78 -34.45 -7.30
C VAL A 196 -3.72 -35.43 -6.59
N TYR A 197 -4.25 -35.05 -5.42
CA TYR A 197 -5.06 -35.91 -4.58
C TYR A 197 -6.43 -36.21 -5.19
N LEU A 198 -7.08 -35.22 -5.81
CA LEU A 198 -8.44 -35.34 -6.33
C LEU A 198 -8.66 -36.52 -7.31
N PRO A 199 -7.87 -36.70 -8.38
CA PRO A 199 -8.06 -37.82 -9.31
C PRO A 199 -7.74 -39.18 -8.68
N ILE A 200 -6.77 -39.23 -7.76
CA ILE A 200 -6.39 -40.45 -7.04
C ILE A 200 -7.51 -40.87 -6.08
N SER A 201 -8.04 -39.91 -5.31
CA SER A 201 -9.17 -40.13 -4.41
C SER A 201 -10.40 -40.57 -5.18
N LEU A 202 -10.70 -39.96 -6.33
CA LEU A 202 -11.83 -40.35 -7.18
C LEU A 202 -11.67 -41.80 -7.67
N ALA A 203 -10.48 -42.17 -8.17
CA ALA A 203 -10.21 -43.53 -8.59
C ALA A 203 -10.36 -44.53 -7.43
N ALA A 204 -9.83 -44.21 -6.25
CA ALA A 204 -9.98 -45.03 -5.05
C ALA A 204 -11.45 -45.19 -4.64
N THR A 205 -12.26 -44.12 -4.72
CA THR A 205 -13.69 -44.21 -4.38
C THR A 205 -14.48 -45.06 -5.38
N ILE A 206 -14.23 -44.94 -6.68
CA ILE A 206 -14.93 -45.73 -7.72
C ILE A 206 -14.61 -47.22 -7.56
N TYR A 207 -13.34 -47.56 -7.34
CA TYR A 207 -12.91 -48.94 -7.14
C TYR A 207 -13.13 -49.47 -5.71
N GLY A 208 -13.52 -48.61 -4.79
CA GLY A 208 -13.99 -48.99 -3.45
C GLY A 208 -15.47 -49.37 -3.40
N MET A 209 -16.23 -49.14 -4.47
CA MET A 209 -17.64 -49.55 -4.56
C MET A 209 -17.73 -51.06 -4.83
N GLU A 210 -18.65 -51.75 -4.14
CA GLU A 210 -18.85 -53.21 -4.30
C GLU A 210 -19.41 -53.61 -5.68
N VAL A 211 -19.92 -52.66 -6.45
CA VAL A 211 -20.52 -52.89 -7.76
C VAL A 211 -19.50 -52.56 -8.86
N LEU A 212 -18.45 -53.38 -8.96
CA LEU A 212 -17.49 -53.29 -10.05
C LEU A 212 -17.84 -54.28 -11.17
N PRO A 213 -17.69 -53.89 -12.45
CA PRO A 213 -17.87 -54.83 -13.57
C PRO A 213 -16.81 -55.93 -13.52
N ASP A 214 -17.11 -57.13 -14.05
CA ASP A 214 -16.20 -58.30 -14.07
C ASP A 214 -14.85 -58.05 -14.77
N THR A 215 -14.73 -56.94 -15.50
CA THR A 215 -13.50 -56.47 -16.14
C THR A 215 -12.58 -55.66 -15.21
N ALA A 216 -13.01 -55.39 -13.97
CA ALA A 216 -12.27 -54.64 -12.97
C ALA A 216 -11.12 -55.48 -12.39
N SER A 217 -9.96 -55.39 -13.05
CA SER A 217 -8.71 -55.94 -12.55
C SER A 217 -7.83 -54.86 -11.91
N LEU A 218 -6.83 -55.26 -11.14
CA LEU A 218 -5.80 -54.37 -10.57
C LEU A 218 -5.09 -53.55 -11.68
N ALA A 219 -4.93 -54.12 -12.87
CA ALA A 219 -4.39 -53.41 -14.04
C ALA A 219 -5.32 -52.30 -14.54
N SER A 220 -6.65 -52.53 -14.56
CA SER A 220 -7.62 -51.52 -14.97
C SER A 220 -7.63 -50.29 -14.04
N PHE A 221 -7.43 -50.51 -12.73
CA PHE A 221 -7.33 -49.44 -11.73
C PHE A 221 -6.20 -48.46 -12.06
N PHE A 222 -5.00 -48.97 -12.35
CA PHE A 222 -3.85 -48.11 -12.70
C PHE A 222 -4.08 -47.36 -14.02
N VAL A 223 -4.69 -48.01 -15.01
CA VAL A 223 -4.99 -47.37 -16.31
C VAL A 223 -6.00 -46.24 -16.13
N VAL A 224 -7.11 -46.48 -15.42
CA VAL A 224 -8.14 -45.45 -15.18
C VAL A 224 -7.58 -44.31 -14.35
N THR A 225 -6.81 -44.61 -13.30
CA THR A 225 -6.14 -43.58 -12.49
C THR A 225 -5.18 -42.73 -13.32
N ALA A 226 -4.37 -43.35 -14.18
CA ALA A 226 -3.46 -42.63 -15.07
C ALA A 226 -4.21 -41.71 -16.05
N VAL A 227 -5.33 -42.17 -16.62
CA VAL A 227 -6.18 -41.36 -17.50
C VAL A 227 -6.80 -40.19 -16.74
N LEU A 228 -7.36 -40.41 -15.54
CA LEU A 228 -7.95 -39.36 -14.71
C LEU A 228 -6.91 -38.29 -14.31
N CYS A 229 -5.70 -38.72 -13.94
CA CYS A 229 -4.59 -37.82 -13.68
C CYS A 229 -4.23 -37.01 -14.94
N ALA A 230 -4.06 -37.66 -16.10
CA ALA A 230 -3.72 -36.99 -17.35
C ALA A 230 -4.77 -35.93 -17.75
N VAL A 231 -6.05 -36.25 -17.61
CA VAL A 231 -7.15 -35.30 -17.87
C VAL A 231 -7.10 -34.14 -16.88
N THR A 232 -6.97 -34.41 -15.58
CA THR A 232 -6.97 -33.38 -14.53
C THR A 232 -5.81 -32.42 -14.70
N PHE A 233 -4.59 -32.93 -14.94
CA PHE A 233 -3.43 -32.10 -15.23
C PHE A 233 -3.59 -31.35 -16.56
N GLY A 234 -4.07 -32.02 -17.60
CA GLY A 234 -4.35 -31.42 -18.90
C GLY A 234 -5.27 -30.20 -18.78
N VAL A 235 -6.40 -30.33 -18.09
CA VAL A 235 -7.35 -29.23 -17.87
C VAL A 235 -6.72 -28.13 -17.02
N THR A 236 -6.07 -28.47 -15.91
CA THR A 236 -5.51 -27.49 -14.97
C THR A 236 -4.42 -26.64 -15.62
N PHE A 237 -3.47 -27.25 -16.33
CA PHE A 237 -2.39 -26.51 -16.99
C PHE A 237 -2.86 -25.71 -18.20
N ASN A 238 -3.92 -26.16 -18.87
CA ASN A 238 -4.52 -25.46 -20.00
C ASN A 238 -5.68 -24.54 -19.60
N LEU A 239 -5.94 -24.36 -18.30
CA LEU A 239 -7.09 -23.62 -17.81
C LEU A 239 -7.15 -22.21 -18.40
N GLN A 240 -6.02 -21.53 -18.57
CA GLN A 240 -5.96 -20.21 -19.20
C GLN A 240 -6.38 -20.25 -20.67
N LEU A 241 -5.90 -21.23 -21.44
CA LEU A 241 -6.28 -21.40 -22.85
C LEU A 241 -7.76 -21.76 -22.98
N ILE A 242 -8.27 -22.59 -22.07
CA ILE A 242 -9.68 -22.97 -22.01
C ILE A 242 -10.53 -21.73 -21.69
N ILE A 243 -10.15 -20.94 -20.69
CA ILE A 243 -10.84 -19.69 -20.34
C ILE A 243 -10.82 -18.72 -21.51
N ASP A 244 -9.70 -18.57 -22.19
CA ASP A 244 -9.60 -17.68 -23.35
C ASP A 244 -10.41 -18.20 -24.54
N PHE A 245 -10.44 -19.51 -24.77
CA PHE A 245 -11.28 -20.13 -25.79
C PHE A 245 -12.77 -19.94 -25.48
N VAL A 246 -13.19 -20.20 -24.25
CA VAL A 246 -14.56 -19.98 -23.78
C VAL A 246 -14.93 -18.50 -23.90
N ARG A 247 -14.03 -17.59 -23.49
CA ARG A 247 -14.23 -16.14 -23.66
C ARG A 247 -14.40 -15.75 -25.13
N ARG A 248 -13.53 -16.23 -26.01
CA ARG A 248 -13.58 -15.87 -27.43
C ARG A 248 -14.78 -16.49 -28.15
N ARG A 249 -15.21 -17.69 -27.78
CA ARG A 249 -16.23 -18.42 -28.54
C ARG A 249 -17.62 -18.33 -27.93
N VAL A 250 -17.73 -18.46 -26.61
CA VAL A 250 -19.01 -18.44 -25.89
C VAL A 250 -19.39 -17.00 -25.56
N PHE A 251 -18.50 -16.22 -24.94
CA PHE A 251 -18.83 -14.85 -24.56
C PHE A 251 -18.97 -13.92 -25.77
N ALA A 252 -18.20 -14.11 -26.85
CA ALA A 252 -18.40 -13.32 -28.07
C ALA A 252 -19.73 -13.62 -28.76
N LYS A 253 -20.19 -14.89 -28.75
CA LYS A 253 -21.51 -15.25 -29.25
C LYS A 253 -22.62 -14.66 -28.39
N LEU A 254 -22.51 -14.79 -27.07
CA LEU A 254 -23.47 -14.21 -26.12
C LEU A 254 -23.53 -12.68 -26.23
N GLN A 255 -22.38 -12.01 -26.37
CA GLN A 255 -22.33 -10.57 -26.55
C GLN A 255 -22.99 -10.12 -27.86
N LYS A 256 -22.82 -10.90 -28.94
CA LYS A 256 -23.51 -10.65 -30.21
C LYS A 256 -25.03 -10.81 -30.05
N SER A 257 -25.48 -11.88 -29.39
CA SER A 257 -26.90 -12.09 -29.10
C SER A 257 -27.50 -11.02 -28.18
N MET A 258 -26.75 -10.51 -27.20
CA MET A 258 -27.18 -9.40 -26.33
C MET A 258 -27.29 -8.06 -27.08
N ALA A 259 -26.52 -7.87 -28.15
CA ALA A 259 -26.61 -6.68 -29.00
C ALA A 259 -27.79 -6.76 -30.00
N GLU A 260 -28.19 -7.98 -30.36
CA GLU A 260 -29.33 -8.26 -31.24
C GLU A 260 -30.66 -8.39 -30.48
N ASP A 261 -30.64 -8.34 -29.15
CA ASP A 261 -31.83 -8.42 -28.29
C ASP A 261 -32.71 -7.16 -28.45
N PRO A 262 -34.05 -7.29 -28.58
CA PRO A 262 -34.97 -6.16 -28.75
C PRO A 262 -35.06 -5.23 -27.52
N SER A 263 -34.55 -5.64 -26.37
CA SER A 263 -34.60 -4.79 -25.17
C SER A 263 -33.43 -3.77 -25.11
N PRO A 264 -33.72 -2.48 -24.87
CA PRO A 264 -32.70 -1.42 -24.88
C PRO A 264 -31.69 -1.53 -23.74
N GLN A 265 -32.04 -2.22 -22.65
CA GLN A 265 -31.15 -2.44 -21.50
C GLN A 265 -30.00 -3.41 -21.84
N TRP A 266 -30.25 -4.46 -22.63
CA TRP A 266 -29.22 -5.44 -23.01
C TRP A 266 -28.27 -4.88 -24.07
N GLN A 267 -28.76 -4.02 -24.97
CA GLN A 267 -27.95 -3.31 -25.95
C GLN A 267 -26.95 -2.35 -25.29
N GLY A 268 -27.40 -1.56 -24.31
CA GLY A 268 -26.52 -0.66 -23.54
C GLY A 268 -25.45 -1.41 -22.75
N ARG A 269 -25.80 -2.57 -22.18
CA ARG A 269 -24.83 -3.45 -21.47
C ARG A 269 -23.83 -4.10 -22.42
N ALA A 270 -24.25 -4.55 -23.60
CA ALA A 270 -23.37 -5.13 -24.61
C ALA A 270 -22.32 -4.13 -25.12
N ALA A 271 -22.71 -2.86 -25.31
CA ALA A 271 -21.83 -1.77 -25.70
C ALA A 271 -20.80 -1.45 -24.60
N ALA A 272 -21.23 -1.37 -23.33
CA ALA A 272 -20.34 -1.13 -22.20
C ALA A 272 -19.30 -2.26 -22.00
N LEU A 273 -19.69 -3.52 -22.24
CA LEU A 273 -18.78 -4.67 -22.17
C LEU A 273 -17.75 -4.68 -23.30
N ARG A 274 -18.11 -4.21 -24.50
CA ARG A 274 -17.19 -4.08 -25.65
C ARG A 274 -16.05 -3.12 -25.36
N GLN A 275 -16.35 -1.98 -24.75
CA GLN A 275 -15.35 -0.96 -24.41
C GLN A 275 -14.36 -1.45 -23.33
N LYS A 276 -14.84 -2.21 -22.33
CA LYS A 276 -13.98 -2.82 -21.31
C LYS A 276 -13.09 -3.94 -21.85
N GLY A 277 -13.56 -4.72 -22.83
CA GLY A 277 -12.80 -5.80 -23.44
C GLY A 277 -11.55 -5.33 -24.21
N LEU A 278 -11.65 -4.23 -24.95
CA LEU A 278 -10.54 -3.63 -25.71
C LEU A 278 -9.39 -3.13 -24.83
N ARG A 279 -9.68 -2.73 -23.59
CA ARG A 279 -8.69 -2.15 -22.67
C ARG A 279 -7.83 -3.21 -21.94
N LYS A 280 -8.25 -4.48 -21.95
CA LYS A 280 -7.64 -5.55 -21.14
C LYS A 280 -6.76 -6.54 -21.93
N SER A 281 -6.71 -6.48 -23.26
CA SER A 281 -6.06 -7.51 -24.11
C SER A 281 -4.53 -7.41 -24.26
N MET A 282 -3.84 -6.61 -23.44
CA MET A 282 -2.43 -6.23 -23.70
C MET A 282 -1.37 -6.98 -22.89
N THR A 283 -1.57 -8.27 -22.56
CA THR A 283 -0.44 -9.15 -22.17
C THR A 283 -0.64 -10.57 -22.71
N PRO A 284 0.09 -10.98 -23.77
CA PRO A 284 0.12 -12.37 -24.20
C PRO A 284 1.02 -13.16 -23.24
N HIS A 285 0.44 -14.08 -22.47
CA HIS A 285 1.23 -15.06 -21.71
C HIS A 285 1.54 -16.25 -22.60
N ALA A 286 2.84 -16.42 -22.90
CA ALA A 286 3.35 -17.50 -23.71
C ALA A 286 3.12 -18.87 -23.04
N SER A 287 2.66 -19.84 -23.82
CA SER A 287 2.42 -21.22 -23.41
C SER A 287 3.71 -21.88 -22.88
N ARG A 288 3.66 -22.37 -21.64
CA ARG A 288 4.78 -23.08 -20.96
C ARG A 288 4.85 -24.59 -21.28
N TRP A 289 4.20 -25.05 -22.34
CA TRP A 289 4.12 -26.48 -22.70
C TRP A 289 5.47 -27.13 -23.01
N SER A 290 6.45 -26.37 -23.51
CA SER A 290 7.79 -26.91 -23.82
C SER A 290 8.53 -27.41 -22.57
N TYR A 291 8.33 -26.75 -21.42
CA TYR A 291 9.00 -27.10 -20.17
C TYR A 291 8.51 -28.45 -19.61
N TRP A 292 7.22 -28.74 -19.74
CA TRP A 292 6.66 -30.00 -19.24
C TRP A 292 6.85 -31.17 -20.20
N GLY A 293 6.85 -30.94 -21.52
CA GLY A 293 7.26 -31.97 -22.48
C GLY A 293 8.69 -32.46 -22.21
N TYR A 294 9.59 -31.56 -21.82
CA TYR A 294 10.94 -31.89 -21.40
C TYR A 294 10.99 -32.66 -20.07
N VAL A 295 10.21 -32.26 -19.07
CA VAL A 295 10.11 -32.98 -17.78
C VAL A 295 9.53 -34.38 -17.97
N PHE A 296 8.54 -34.56 -18.85
CA PHE A 296 7.94 -35.86 -19.14
C PHE A 296 8.90 -36.78 -19.91
N ASP A 297 9.68 -36.23 -20.84
CA ASP A 297 10.77 -36.97 -21.52
C ASP A 297 11.82 -37.44 -20.52
N ILE A 298 12.26 -36.59 -19.58
CA ILE A 298 13.18 -36.97 -18.49
C ILE A 298 12.59 -38.07 -17.60
N LEU A 299 11.35 -37.92 -17.15
CA LEU A 299 10.68 -38.93 -16.32
C LEU A 299 10.51 -40.26 -17.06
N SER A 300 10.23 -40.23 -18.37
CA SER A 300 10.13 -41.43 -19.19
C SER A 300 11.47 -42.16 -19.38
N ARG A 301 12.59 -41.43 -19.30
CA ARG A 301 13.95 -42.00 -19.36
C ARG A 301 14.44 -42.54 -18.00
N MET A 302 13.89 -42.04 -16.90
CA MET A 302 14.20 -42.47 -15.52
C MET A 302 13.44 -43.74 -15.08
N LEU A 303 12.33 -44.10 -15.75
CA LEU A 303 11.58 -45.32 -15.47
C LEU A 303 12.30 -46.56 -16.04
N PRO A 304 12.75 -47.53 -15.21
CA PRO A 304 13.41 -48.73 -15.72
C PRO A 304 12.42 -49.55 -16.56
N ARG A 305 12.77 -49.76 -17.83
CA ARG A 305 11.99 -50.58 -18.78
C ARG A 305 11.87 -52.01 -18.26
N PHE A 306 10.72 -52.36 -17.69
CA PHE A 306 10.33 -53.76 -17.50
C PHE A 306 10.19 -54.42 -18.87
N LYS A 307 11.17 -55.26 -19.22
CA LYS A 307 11.20 -56.05 -20.44
C LYS A 307 10.43 -57.36 -20.18
N PRO A 308 9.32 -57.66 -20.87
CA PRO A 308 8.65 -58.94 -20.70
C PRO A 308 9.50 -60.05 -21.34
N SER A 309 9.81 -61.09 -20.55
CA SER A 309 10.55 -62.27 -21.00
C SER A 309 9.70 -63.08 -21.98
N LYS A 310 10.20 -63.28 -23.21
CA LYS A 310 9.58 -64.16 -24.21
C LYS A 310 9.78 -65.60 -23.77
N ARG A 311 8.68 -66.32 -23.54
CA ARG A 311 8.62 -67.78 -23.36
C ARG A 311 9.01 -68.43 -24.70
N SER A 312 10.12 -69.17 -24.71
CA SER A 312 10.58 -69.92 -25.89
C SER A 312 9.61 -71.04 -26.19
N GLU A 313 9.14 -71.08 -27.43
CA GLU A 313 8.54 -72.24 -28.07
C GLU A 313 9.53 -73.41 -28.05
N ALA A 314 9.03 -74.61 -27.74
CA ALA A 314 9.74 -75.86 -27.89
C ALA A 314 9.26 -76.54 -29.17
N THR A 315 10.17 -76.81 -30.09
CA THR A 315 9.97 -77.67 -31.27
C THR A 315 10.63 -79.04 -31.04
N PRO A 316 10.20 -80.09 -31.75
CA PRO A 316 10.29 -81.49 -31.30
C PRO A 316 11.40 -82.31 -31.99
N GLU A 317 11.52 -83.55 -31.50
CA GLU A 317 12.06 -84.77 -32.12
C GLU A 317 13.59 -84.94 -32.32
N GLY A 318 14.06 -86.16 -31.98
CA GLY A 318 14.94 -86.89 -32.89
C GLY A 318 16.28 -87.40 -32.34
N GLU A 319 16.22 -88.55 -31.65
CA GLU A 319 17.15 -89.69 -31.77
C GLU A 319 18.66 -89.61 -31.44
N ALA A 320 18.98 -90.39 -30.39
CA ALA A 320 19.88 -91.53 -30.38
C ALA A 320 21.39 -91.32 -30.23
N SER A 321 21.90 -91.77 -29.08
CA SER A 321 23.15 -92.55 -28.85
C SER A 321 23.47 -92.43 -27.35
N ASN A 322 23.83 -93.43 -26.53
CA ASN A 322 23.93 -94.88 -26.59
C ASN A 322 24.37 -95.33 -25.16
N ASP A 323 24.06 -96.58 -24.82
CA ASP A 323 24.75 -97.49 -23.89
C ASP A 323 24.63 -97.38 -22.34
N ARG A 324 24.13 -98.52 -21.79
CA ARG A 324 24.63 -99.39 -20.68
C ARG A 324 24.82 -98.74 -19.29
N VAL A 325 24.36 -99.29 -18.17
CA VAL A 325 24.32 -100.68 -17.66
C VAL A 325 23.14 -100.82 -16.71
#